data_AF-A0A4V0WZJ1-F1
#
_entry.id   AF-A0A4V0WZJ1-F1
#
_cell.length_a   1.000
_cell.length_b   1.000
_cell.length_c   1.000
_cell.angle_alpha   90.00
_cell.angle_beta   90.00
_cell.angle_gamma   90.00
#
_symmetry.space_group_name_H-M   'P 1'
#
loop_
_entity.id
_entity.type
_entity.pdbx_description
1 polymer ?
#
loop_
_entity_poly.entity_id
_entity_poly.type
_entity_poly.pdbx_seq_one_letter_code
_entity_poly.pdbx_strand_id
1 'polypeptide(L)' 'MTLLEARAIENQAYVVGCNRVGTGGSLVYSGDSRIFDPLGETLAEGKSGEECILYAEITRNRVEEVRNKFRFLQDRRS' A
#
# COMPACT_ATOMS: atom_id res chain seq x y z
N MET A 1 2.81 9.41 0.41
CA MET A 1 2.42 8.12 -0.20
C MET A 1 3.58 7.29 -0.76
N THR A 2 4.61 7.91 -1.34
CA THR A 2 5.78 7.22 -1.96
C THR A 2 6.45 6.18 -1.06
N LEU A 3 6.48 6.38 0.26
CA LEU A 3 7.11 5.41 1.18
C LEU A 3 6.34 4.08 1.26
N LEU A 4 5.01 4.11 1.28
CA LEU A 4 4.21 2.88 1.39
C LEU A 4 4.25 2.07 0.09
N GLU A 5 4.22 2.76 -1.04
CA GLU A 5 4.46 2.17 -2.36
C GLU A 5 5.85 1.52 -2.44
N ALA A 6 6.89 2.24 -2.02
CA ALA A 6 8.24 1.68 -1.95
C ALA A 6 8.32 0.44 -1.03
N ARG A 7 7.59 0.44 0.09
CA ARG A 7 7.53 -0.71 1.01
C ARG A 7 6.82 -1.92 0.40
N ALA A 8 5.81 -1.69 -0.43
CA ALA A 8 5.15 -2.75 -1.18
C ALA A 8 6.12 -3.41 -2.17
N ILE A 9 6.84 -2.59 -2.93
CA ILE A 9 7.85 -3.06 -3.90
C ILE A 9 9.00 -3.80 -3.18
N GLU A 10 9.62 -3.16 -2.18
CA GLU A 10 10.78 -3.69 -1.44
C GLU A 10 10.50 -5.07 -0.83
N ASN A 11 9.29 -5.28 -0.30
CA ASN A 11 8.92 -6.52 0.37
C ASN A 11 8.16 -7.49 -0.53
N GLN A 12 7.84 -7.09 -1.76
CA GLN A 12 6.97 -7.82 -2.68
C GLN A 12 5.71 -8.31 -1.95
N ALA A 13 5.01 -7.36 -1.37
CA ALA A 13 3.86 -7.61 -0.51
C ALA A 13 2.79 -6.54 -0.71
N TYR A 14 1.54 -6.92 -0.51
CA TYR A 14 0.45 -5.96 -0.39
C TYR A 14 0.70 -5.04 0.83
N VAL A 15 0.46 -3.75 0.67
CA VAL A 15 0.59 -2.76 1.76
C VAL A 15 -0.67 -1.94 1.85
N VAL A 16 -1.19 -1.80 3.08
CA VAL A 16 -2.38 -1.01 3.39
C VAL A 16 -1.97 0.14 4.31
N GLY A 17 -2.15 1.37 3.84
CA GLY A 17 -2.05 2.58 4.65
C GLY A 17 -3.44 3.03 5.04
N CYS A 18 -3.76 3.00 6.34
CA CYS A 18 -4.99 3.58 6.87
C CYS A 18 -4.64 4.87 7.60
N ASN A 19 -5.30 5.96 7.21
CA ASN A 19 -5.11 7.27 7.81
C ASN A 19 -6.45 7.91 8.18
N ARG A 20 -6.40 8.79 9.17
CA ARG A 20 -7.54 9.55 9.67
C ARG A 20 -7.87 10.71 8.72
N VAL A 21 -9.14 11.12 8.69
CA VAL A 21 -9.60 12.38 8.09
C VAL A 21 -10.14 13.33 9.17
N GLY A 22 -10.22 14.63 8.85
CA GLY A 22 -10.80 15.65 9.72
C GLY A 22 -9.79 16.25 10.70
N THR A 23 -10.29 16.89 11.76
CA THR A 23 -9.46 17.66 12.70
C THR A 23 -9.36 16.96 14.05
N GLY A 24 -8.13 16.78 14.55
CA GLY A 24 -7.86 16.31 15.90
C GLY A 24 -6.98 17.30 16.65
N GLY A 25 -7.56 18.06 17.58
CA GLY A 25 -6.87 19.17 18.22
C GLY A 25 -6.55 20.28 17.22
N SER A 26 -5.27 20.67 17.12
CA SER A 26 -4.79 21.64 16.15
C SER A 26 -4.30 21.03 14.82
N LEU A 27 -4.42 19.71 14.66
CA LEU A 27 -3.95 18.99 13.48
C LEU A 27 -5.11 18.66 12.54
N VAL A 28 -4.90 18.91 11.25
CA VAL A 28 -5.80 18.50 10.16
C VAL A 28 -5.21 17.27 9.50
N TYR A 29 -6.03 16.23 9.38
CA TYR A 29 -5.66 14.97 8.75
C TYR A 29 -6.36 14.87 7.39
N SER A 30 -5.57 14.65 6.35
CA SER A 30 -6.03 14.58 4.96
C SER A 30 -6.63 13.22 4.59
N GLY A 31 -6.46 12.18 5.40
CA GLY A 31 -6.73 10.82 4.97
C GLY A 31 -5.65 10.34 4.01
N ASP A 32 -5.99 10.17 2.73
CA ASP A 32 -5.09 9.57 1.73
C ASP A 32 -4.71 8.11 2.05
N SER A 33 -5.66 7.38 2.67
CA SER A 33 -5.58 5.92 2.83
C SER A 33 -5.43 5.25 1.45
N ARG A 34 -4.58 4.22 1.38
CA ARG A 34 -4.19 3.57 0.11
C ARG A 34 -3.98 2.08 0.31
N ILE A 35 -4.29 1.31 -0.72
CA ILE A 35 -3.92 -0.11 -0.82
C ILE A 35 -3.01 -0.27 -2.03
N PHE A 36 -1.85 -0.90 -1.84
CA PHE A 36 -0.88 -1.19 -2.88
C PHE A 36 -0.74 -2.70 -3.08
N ASP A 37 -0.56 -3.11 -4.34
CA ASP A 37 -0.17 -4.46 -4.71
C ASP A 37 1.36 -4.68 -4.50
N PRO A 38 1.86 -5.92 -4.62
CA PRO A 38 3.28 -6.23 -4.46
C PRO A 38 4.25 -5.54 -5.44
N LEU A 39 3.75 -4.94 -6.52
CA LEU A 39 4.52 -4.16 -7.49
C LEU A 39 4.39 -2.65 -7.27
N GLY A 40 3.65 -2.22 -6.24
CA GLY A 40 3.40 -0.81 -5.93
C GLY A 40 2.19 -0.22 -6.67
N GLU A 41 1.42 -1.03 -7.41
CA GLU A 41 0.22 -0.54 -8.09
C GLU A 41 -0.86 -0.20 -7.05
N THR A 42 -1.50 0.97 -7.19
CA THR A 42 -2.61 1.36 -6.31
C THR A 42 -3.87 0.56 -6.66
N LEU A 43 -4.36 -0.23 -5.71
CA LEU A 43 -5.60 -1.01 -5.85
C LEU A 43 -6.83 -0.24 -5.37
N ALA A 44 -6.65 0.62 -4.36
CA ALA A 44 -7.70 1.50 -3.86
C ALA A 44 -7.08 2.75 -3.22
N GLU A 45 -7.78 3.88 -3.36
CA GLU A 45 -7.39 5.16 -2.76
C GLU A 45 -8.60 5.86 -2.14
N GLY A 46 -8.40 6.40 -0.94
CA GLY A 46 -9.36 7.30 -0.29
C GLY A 46 -9.18 8.72 -0.81
N LYS A 47 -10.30 9.43 -0.97
CA LYS A 47 -10.28 10.86 -1.31
C LYS A 47 -9.83 11.69 -0.11
N SER A 48 -9.12 12.77 -0.39
CA SER A 48 -8.61 13.65 0.65
C SER A 48 -9.74 14.32 1.42
N GLY A 49 -9.70 14.23 2.75
CA GLY A 49 -10.68 14.80 3.65
C GLY A 49 -12.03 14.05 3.74
N GLU A 50 -12.20 12.93 3.03
CA GLU A 50 -13.44 12.16 3.03
C GLU A 50 -13.31 10.84 3.81
N GLU A 51 -14.26 10.59 4.71
CA GLU A 51 -14.39 9.28 5.36
C GLU A 51 -14.76 8.23 4.32
N CYS A 52 -14.09 7.08 4.36
CA CYS A 52 -14.34 6.01 3.39
C CYS A 52 -13.98 4.63 3.95
N ILE A 53 -14.50 3.60 3.29
CA ILE A 53 -14.05 2.22 3.42
C ILE A 53 -13.44 1.82 2.08
N LEU A 54 -12.20 1.35 2.09
CA LEU A 54 -11.50 0.87 0.91
C LEU A 54 -11.51 -0.65 0.89
N TYR A 55 -11.76 -1.21 -0.29
CA TYR A 55 -11.76 -2.65 -0.53
C TYR A 55 -10.75 -2.96 -1.64
N ALA A 56 -10.06 -4.08 -1.51
CA ALA A 56 -9.23 -4.64 -2.55
C ALA A 56 -9.24 -6.16 -2.45
N GLU A 57 -9.19 -6.83 -3.60
CA GLU A 57 -9.00 -8.27 -3.66
C GLU A 57 -7.50 -8.59 -3.56
N ILE A 58 -7.14 -9.48 -2.63
CA ILE A 58 -5.77 -9.93 -2.47
C ILE A 58 -5.69 -11.41 -2.81
N THR A 59 -4.66 -11.80 -3.56
CA THR A 59 -4.43 -13.20 -3.88
C THR A 59 -2.98 -13.57 -3.63
N ARG A 60 -2.77 -14.80 -3.16
CA ARG A 60 -1.42 -15.35 -3.02
C ARG A 60 -0.72 -15.45 -4.38
N ASN A 61 -1.46 -15.76 -5.44
CA ASN A 61 -0.93 -15.92 -6.79
C ASN A 61 -0.22 -14.65 -7.29
N ARG A 62 -0.77 -13.45 -7.02
CA ARG A 62 -0.14 -12.20 -7.41
C ARG A 62 1.21 -11.98 -6.73
N VAL A 63 1.31 -12.32 -5.44
CA VAL A 63 2.58 -12.25 -4.70
C VAL A 63 3.61 -13.19 -5.30
N GLU A 64 3.20 -14.42 -5.62
CA GLU A 64 4.07 -15.43 -6.24
C GLU A 64 4.52 -15.01 -7.63
N GLU A 65 3.62 -14.48 -8.46
CA GLU A 65 3.92 -13.93 -9.78
C GLU A 65 5.01 -12.86 -9.71
N VAL A 66 4.83 -11.85 -8.83
CA VAL A 66 5.77 -10.73 -8.68
C VAL A 66 7.13 -11.22 -8.16
N ARG A 67 7.15 -12.11 -7.16
CA ARG A 67 8.40 -12.70 -6.62
C ARG A 67 9.14 -13.56 -7.64
N ASN A 68 8.40 -14.29 -8.50
CA ASN A 68 9.00 -15.12 -9.54
C ASN A 68 9.56 -14.29 -10.69
N LYS A 69 8.86 -13.22 -11.06
CA LYS A 69 9.24 -12.29 -12.13
C LYS A 69 10.41 -11.40 -11.72
N PHE A 70 10.42 -10.95 -10.46
CA PHE A 70 11.45 -10.06 -9.92
C PHE A 70 12.06 -10.69 -8.66
N ARG A 71 13.17 -11.41 -8.81
CA ARG A 71 13.73 -12.26 -7.72
C ARG A 71 14.64 -11.53 -6.74
N PHE A 72 14.48 -10.22 -6.55
CA PHE A 72 15.39 -9.43 -5.72
C PHE A 72 15.39 -9.83 -4.24
N LEU A 73 14.34 -10.47 -3.73
CA LEU A 73 14.37 -11.06 -2.38
C LEU A 73 15.35 -12.24 -2.26
N GLN A 74 15.61 -12.98 -3.34
CA GLN A 74 16.58 -14.08 -3.36
C GLN A 74 18.02 -13.55 -3.40
N ASP A 75 18.23 -12.39 -4.04
CA ASP A 75 19.53 -11.73 -4.12
C ASP A 75 19.90 -10.99 -2.82
N ARG A 76 18.95 -10.88 -1.88
CA ARG A 76 19.14 -10.16 -0.62
C ARG A 76 20.11 -10.90 0.29
N ARG A 77 21.25 -10.27 0.60
CA ARG A 77 22.20 -10.75 1.60
C ARG A 77 21.77 -10.22 2.97
N SER A 78 21.28 -11.09 3.85
CA SER A 78 20.98 -10.80 5.25
C SER A 78 22.16 -11.10 6.15
#